data_AF-A0A182QCL3-F1
#
_entry.id   AF-A0A182QCL3-F1
#
_cell.length_a   1.000
_cell.length_b   1.000
_cell.length_c   1.000
_cell.angle_alpha   90.00
_cell.angle_beta   90.00
_cell.angle_gamma   90.00
#
_symmetry.space_group_name_H-M   'P 1'
#
loop_
_entity.id
_entity.type
_entity.pdbx_description
1 polymer ?
#
loop_
_entity_poly.entity_id
_entity_poly.type
_entity_poly.pdbx_seq_one_letter_code
_entity_poly.pdbx_strand_id
1 'polypeptide(L)'
;MPAALVNSFRKVVLLNLEGLQIEEIEPYAFENGGLIKKLYLSFNDIQSLTHATVYGLAALEMLTLDRNEIRRLTSDVFNNTPNLEVLSMSNNKLERIEDGTFRRNTMLEDLQLASNKLTHVDLSLIPSLFIANVSFNQLTQLSVPNKIETLDASHNHIRSVLGHRNPILTQLNLRSNNLTDTAWLSNFPSLQELDLSYNELEHISSKSLKKLHHLVKLLLQHNRLMSLNLGISLGELQVLDVSHNQIVYMDNFNPFNKLQQLYLDHNSIVTIKIASNHSVQNLTMSHNDWDCQGLRNLNNLMDKLSDADQYCKVGYKLEGSLCCKEHDKPYLDRLNEQIKLTTIAEKVHRGDGRCSANDTLASIQNLTSFAEHIEARRRYFQTVASKLPNGIRDPEQEQQLLNDLRTQIDVYIHHYTVSKQGLVEASVNLNIVFEELNKRNQFYKNDAKASVLKLKEQQAVVEALNNTVTTLKSEVKHLKAQTRETKKKMLDAEKKI
;
A
#
# COMPACT_ATOMS: atom_id res chain seq x y z
N MET A 1 5.59 -26.18 23.08
CA MET A 1 6.44 -27.18 22.39
C MET A 1 7.50 -27.66 23.37
N PRO A 2 7.53 -28.98 23.67
CA PRO A 2 8.44 -29.53 24.68
C PRO A 2 9.87 -29.75 24.17
N ALA A 3 10.86 -29.53 25.03
CA ALA A 3 12.27 -29.77 24.71
C ALA A 3 12.58 -31.24 24.34
N ALA A 4 11.76 -32.17 24.84
CA ALA A 4 11.90 -33.61 24.59
C ALA A 4 11.88 -33.99 23.09
N LEU A 5 11.19 -33.21 22.24
CA LEU A 5 11.08 -33.50 20.81
C LEU A 5 12.45 -33.42 20.13
N VAL A 6 13.14 -32.28 20.26
CA VAL A 6 14.45 -32.06 19.63
C VAL A 6 15.53 -32.94 20.27
N ASN A 7 15.43 -33.16 21.59
CA ASN A 7 16.34 -34.05 22.31
C ASN A 7 16.33 -35.49 21.77
N SER A 8 15.18 -35.94 21.28
CA SER A 8 14.99 -37.27 20.68
C SER A 8 15.43 -37.34 19.22
N PHE A 9 15.42 -36.22 18.49
CA PHE A 9 15.67 -36.15 17.05
C PHE A 9 16.84 -35.19 16.70
N ARG A 10 18.04 -35.49 17.21
CA ARG A 10 19.22 -34.61 17.10
C ARG A 10 19.81 -34.41 15.70
N LYS A 11 19.34 -35.18 14.70
CA LYS A 11 19.82 -35.11 13.30
C LYS A 11 18.87 -34.34 12.39
N VAL A 12 17.85 -33.68 12.95
CA VAL A 12 16.86 -32.93 12.17
C VAL A 12 17.53 -31.70 11.55
N VAL A 13 17.36 -31.55 10.24
CA VAL A 13 17.83 -30.38 9.47
C VAL A 13 16.66 -29.45 9.12
N LEU A 14 15.48 -30.02 8.91
CA LEU A 14 14.24 -29.29 8.62
C LEU A 14 13.18 -29.76 9.61
N LEU A 15 12.60 -28.81 10.34
CA LEU A 15 11.54 -29.05 11.30
C LEU A 15 10.33 -28.18 10.92
N ASN A 16 9.23 -28.81 10.51
CA ASN A 16 7.97 -28.12 10.26
C ASN A 16 7.01 -28.38 11.43
N LEU A 17 6.57 -27.30 12.07
CA LEU A 17 5.64 -27.25 13.19
C LEU A 17 4.51 -26.24 12.91
N GLU A 18 4.17 -26.01 11.64
CA GLU A 18 3.11 -25.08 11.24
C GLU A 18 1.72 -25.61 11.62
N GLY A 19 0.83 -24.72 12.05
CA GLY A 19 -0.59 -25.06 12.24
C GLY A 19 -0.88 -26.02 13.40
N LEU A 20 0.01 -26.10 14.39
CA LEU A 20 -0.06 -27.04 15.51
C LEU A 20 -0.61 -26.42 16.80
N GLN A 21 -1.20 -25.22 16.72
CA GLN A 21 -1.77 -24.48 17.86
C GLN A 21 -0.76 -24.32 19.01
N ILE A 22 0.52 -24.08 18.67
CA ILE A 22 1.58 -23.89 19.65
C ILE A 22 1.42 -22.50 20.28
N GLU A 23 1.14 -22.43 21.58
CA GLU A 23 1.04 -21.15 22.30
C GLU A 23 2.39 -20.69 22.89
N GLU A 24 3.22 -21.65 23.31
CA GLU A 24 4.50 -21.41 23.97
C GLU A 24 5.57 -22.38 23.48
N ILE A 25 6.81 -21.91 23.36
CA ILE A 25 8.01 -22.73 23.17
C ILE A 25 8.74 -22.76 24.50
N GLU A 26 8.98 -23.96 25.05
CA GLU A 26 9.73 -24.08 26.30
C GLU A 26 11.12 -23.46 26.15
N PRO A 27 11.64 -22.75 27.17
CA PRO A 27 13.03 -22.30 27.18
C PRO A 27 13.99 -23.47 26.89
N TYR A 28 14.96 -23.25 26.01
CA TYR A 28 15.95 -24.25 25.60
C TYR A 28 15.36 -25.48 24.88
N ALA A 29 14.13 -25.39 24.34
CA ALA A 29 13.53 -26.48 23.57
C ALA A 29 14.37 -26.95 22.39
N PHE A 30 15.25 -26.09 21.85
CA PHE A 30 16.17 -26.39 20.75
C PHE A 30 17.64 -26.49 21.16
N GLU A 31 17.98 -26.70 22.44
CA GLU A 31 19.36 -26.77 22.91
C GLU A 31 20.23 -27.77 22.11
N ASN A 32 19.64 -28.92 21.75
CA ASN A 32 20.28 -29.95 20.93
C ASN A 32 19.94 -29.86 19.43
N GLY A 33 19.40 -28.72 18.98
CA GLY A 33 18.92 -28.45 17.62
C GLY A 33 19.98 -27.90 16.67
N GLY A 34 21.27 -28.03 16.98
CA GLY A 34 22.37 -27.38 16.24
C GLY A 34 22.53 -27.76 14.77
N LEU A 35 21.79 -28.75 14.26
CA LEU A 35 21.77 -29.12 12.84
C LEU A 35 20.54 -28.59 12.10
N ILE A 36 19.56 -27.99 12.80
CA ILE A 36 18.34 -27.46 12.20
C ILE A 36 18.70 -26.21 11.40
N LYS A 37 18.50 -26.28 10.10
CA LYS A 37 18.68 -25.20 9.13
C LYS A 37 17.38 -24.49 8.82
N LYS A 38 16.26 -25.23 8.79
CA LYS A 38 14.94 -24.68 8.44
C LYS A 38 13.93 -25.01 9.51
N LEU A 39 13.34 -23.99 10.11
CA LEU A 39 12.33 -24.11 11.16
C LEU A 39 11.06 -23.35 10.74
N TYR A 40 9.96 -24.09 10.58
CA TYR A 40 8.67 -23.52 10.25
C TYR A 40 7.75 -23.58 11.47
N LEU A 41 7.31 -22.42 11.93
CA LEU A 41 6.46 -22.23 13.12
C LEU A 41 5.26 -21.32 12.83
N SER A 42 4.98 -21.04 11.55
CA SER A 42 3.86 -20.20 11.13
C SER A 42 2.49 -20.79 11.47
N PHE A 43 1.46 -19.96 11.54
CA PHE A 43 0.07 -20.36 11.85
C PHE A 43 -0.09 -21.05 13.22
N ASN A 44 0.60 -20.54 14.23
CA ASN A 44 0.44 -20.96 15.62
C ASN A 44 -0.02 -19.75 16.46
N ASP A 45 -0.08 -19.92 17.78
CA ASP A 45 -0.54 -18.89 18.73
C ASP A 45 0.63 -18.40 19.61
N ILE A 46 1.86 -18.44 19.09
CA ILE A 46 3.07 -18.16 19.86
C ILE A 46 3.08 -16.69 20.29
N GLN A 47 3.13 -16.44 21.59
CA GLN A 47 3.03 -15.08 22.14
C GLN A 47 4.39 -14.41 22.38
N SER A 48 5.45 -15.21 22.56
CA SER A 48 6.78 -14.70 22.87
C SER A 48 7.88 -15.50 22.16
N LEU A 49 8.88 -14.78 21.69
CA LEU A 49 10.13 -15.32 21.18
C LEU A 49 11.28 -14.65 21.94
N THR A 50 12.01 -15.45 22.70
CA THR A 50 13.14 -14.97 23.52
C THR A 50 14.43 -15.68 23.12
N HIS A 51 15.58 -15.10 23.49
CA HIS A 51 16.87 -15.73 23.29
C HIS A 51 16.91 -17.20 23.77
N ALA A 52 16.24 -17.52 24.89
CA ALA A 52 16.17 -18.88 25.41
C ALA A 52 15.35 -19.83 24.52
N THR A 53 14.29 -19.33 23.87
CA THR A 53 13.41 -20.16 23.02
C THR A 53 14.05 -20.53 21.67
N VAL A 54 15.07 -19.82 21.21
CA VAL A 54 15.81 -20.14 19.97
C VAL A 54 17.25 -20.55 20.22
N TYR A 55 17.62 -20.74 21.49
CA TYR A 55 18.95 -21.19 21.88
C TYR A 55 19.26 -22.57 21.29
N GLY A 56 20.49 -22.75 20.80
CA GLY A 56 20.96 -24.00 20.20
C GLY A 56 20.78 -24.10 18.68
N LEU A 57 20.08 -23.16 18.04
CA LEU A 57 19.83 -23.13 16.59
C LEU A 57 20.99 -22.53 15.77
N ALA A 58 22.23 -22.96 16.02
CA ALA A 58 23.44 -22.34 15.44
C ALA A 58 23.55 -22.47 13.90
N ALA A 59 22.94 -23.49 13.31
CA ALA A 59 22.91 -23.72 11.87
C ALA A 59 21.68 -23.15 11.15
N LEU A 60 20.82 -22.39 11.86
CA LEU A 60 19.56 -21.92 11.32
C LEU A 60 19.79 -20.91 10.18
N GLU A 61 19.23 -21.22 9.03
CA GLU A 61 19.25 -20.44 7.79
C GLU A 61 17.87 -19.81 7.52
N MET A 62 16.79 -20.50 7.90
CA MET A 62 15.42 -20.05 7.63
C MET A 62 14.51 -20.26 8.85
N LEU A 63 13.81 -19.19 9.23
CA LEU A 63 12.82 -19.19 10.30
C LEU A 63 11.53 -18.52 9.84
N THR A 64 10.42 -19.24 9.87
CA THR A 64 9.09 -18.67 9.62
C THR A 64 8.24 -18.73 10.88
N LEU A 65 7.65 -17.60 11.23
CA LEU A 65 6.83 -17.35 12.42
C LEU A 65 5.59 -16.53 12.05
N ASP A 66 5.19 -16.56 10.78
CA ASP A 66 4.05 -15.79 10.29
C ASP A 66 2.76 -16.17 10.99
N ARG A 67 1.86 -15.22 11.17
CA ARG A 67 0.54 -15.46 11.79
C ARG A 67 0.68 -16.15 13.14
N ASN A 68 1.41 -15.48 14.03
CA ASN A 68 1.50 -15.77 15.45
C ASN A 68 1.09 -14.53 16.24
N GLU A 69 1.30 -14.56 17.56
CA GLU A 69 0.83 -13.56 18.52
C GLU A 69 1.99 -12.76 19.14
N ILE A 70 3.15 -12.74 18.49
CA ILE A 70 4.39 -12.16 19.01
C ILE A 70 4.30 -10.63 19.03
N ARG A 71 4.55 -10.03 20.20
CA ARG A 71 4.44 -8.57 20.40
C ARG A 71 5.77 -7.83 20.43
N ARG A 72 6.81 -8.47 20.92
CA ARG A 72 8.12 -7.86 21.15
C ARG A 72 9.23 -8.86 20.93
N LEU A 73 10.36 -8.34 20.48
CA LEU A 73 11.64 -9.06 20.41
C LEU A 73 12.63 -8.35 21.31
N THR A 74 13.42 -9.12 22.03
CA THR A 74 14.61 -8.58 22.72
C THR A 74 15.74 -8.43 21.71
N SER A 75 16.64 -7.47 21.93
CA SER A 75 17.75 -7.18 20.99
C SER A 75 18.75 -8.32 20.85
N ASP A 76 18.71 -9.32 21.72
CA ASP A 76 19.58 -10.49 21.74
C ASP A 76 18.95 -11.76 21.18
N VAL A 77 17.67 -11.74 20.78
CA VAL A 77 16.91 -12.94 20.41
C VAL A 77 17.60 -13.77 19.33
N PHE A 78 18.22 -13.14 18.32
CA PHE A 78 18.87 -13.82 17.19
C PHE A 78 20.41 -13.87 17.30
N ASN A 79 20.98 -13.59 18.47
CA ASN A 79 22.44 -13.57 18.65
C ASN A 79 23.13 -14.92 18.36
N ASN A 80 22.42 -16.04 18.56
CA ASN A 80 22.94 -17.39 18.36
C ASN A 80 22.53 -18.04 17.03
N THR A 81 21.94 -17.26 16.10
CA THR A 81 21.55 -17.73 14.76
C THR A 81 22.32 -16.96 13.67
N PRO A 82 23.66 -16.96 13.67
CA PRO A 82 24.47 -16.09 12.79
C PRO A 82 24.31 -16.40 11.29
N ASN A 83 23.86 -17.61 10.96
CA ASN A 83 23.65 -18.08 9.59
C ASN A 83 22.24 -17.78 9.06
N LEU A 84 21.41 -17.03 9.80
CA LEU A 84 20.03 -16.74 9.39
C LEU A 84 20.03 -15.90 8.11
N GLU A 85 19.46 -16.45 7.04
CA GLU A 85 19.33 -15.87 5.71
C GLU A 85 17.91 -15.36 5.45
N VAL A 86 16.90 -16.09 5.95
CA VAL A 86 15.48 -15.78 5.75
C VAL A 86 14.75 -15.74 7.09
N LEU A 87 14.11 -14.62 7.39
CA LEU A 87 13.24 -14.46 8.55
C LEU A 87 11.88 -13.92 8.13
N SER A 88 10.83 -14.67 8.45
CA SER A 88 9.45 -14.25 8.24
C SER A 88 8.70 -14.19 9.56
N MET A 89 8.18 -13.02 9.91
CA MET A 89 7.34 -12.76 11.09
C MET A 89 6.12 -11.91 10.72
N SER A 90 5.61 -12.08 9.50
CA SER A 90 4.46 -11.32 9.01
C SER A 90 3.20 -11.67 9.82
N ASN A 91 2.23 -10.77 9.88
CA ASN A 91 0.97 -10.99 10.60
C ASN A 91 1.15 -11.35 12.08
N ASN A 92 2.10 -10.70 12.75
CA ASN A 92 2.24 -10.73 14.21
C ASN A 92 1.72 -9.42 14.83
N LYS A 93 2.09 -9.14 16.07
CA LYS A 93 1.71 -7.91 16.80
C LYS A 93 2.94 -7.08 17.19
N LEU A 94 4.03 -7.19 16.43
CA LEU A 94 5.30 -6.51 16.71
C LEU A 94 5.12 -4.98 16.67
N GLU A 95 5.53 -4.30 17.74
CA GLU A 95 5.43 -2.83 17.85
C GLU A 95 6.72 -2.10 17.42
N ARG A 96 7.87 -2.75 17.63
CA ARG A 96 9.21 -2.23 17.35
C ARG A 96 10.19 -3.37 17.06
N ILE A 97 11.17 -3.09 16.22
CA ILE A 97 12.41 -3.88 16.11
C ILE A 97 13.55 -3.01 16.65
N GLU A 98 14.21 -3.45 17.70
CA GLU A 98 15.32 -2.69 18.28
C GLU A 98 16.56 -2.78 17.38
N ASP A 99 17.35 -1.72 17.31
CA ASP A 99 18.51 -1.57 16.40
C ASP A 99 19.56 -2.68 16.53
N GLY A 100 19.67 -3.30 17.72
CA GLY A 100 20.59 -4.40 17.99
C GLY A 100 20.10 -5.79 17.57
N THR A 101 18.82 -5.94 17.22
CA THR A 101 18.13 -7.23 17.04
C THR A 101 18.83 -8.14 16.02
N PHE A 102 19.37 -7.55 14.94
CA PHE A 102 19.99 -8.29 13.84
C PHE A 102 21.51 -8.13 13.77
N ARG A 103 22.15 -7.62 14.83
CA ARG A 103 23.59 -7.30 14.82
C ARG A 103 24.50 -8.49 14.48
N ARG A 104 24.07 -9.72 14.77
CA ARG A 104 24.83 -10.96 14.51
C ARG A 104 24.42 -11.68 13.22
N ASN A 105 23.32 -11.28 12.59
CA ASN A 105 22.73 -11.97 11.43
C ASN A 105 23.22 -11.33 10.13
N THR A 106 24.54 -11.36 9.91
CA THR A 106 25.18 -10.68 8.77
C THR A 106 24.90 -11.35 7.41
N MET A 107 24.20 -12.48 7.41
CA MET A 107 23.76 -13.22 6.23
C MET A 107 22.27 -13.01 5.94
N LEU A 108 21.56 -12.17 6.72
CA LEU A 108 20.12 -11.98 6.56
C LEU A 108 19.83 -11.23 5.25
N GLU A 109 19.25 -11.94 4.29
CA GLU A 109 18.96 -11.45 2.93
C GLU A 109 17.47 -11.18 2.72
N ASP A 110 16.60 -11.97 3.34
CA ASP A 110 15.14 -11.87 3.19
C ASP A 110 14.47 -11.64 4.56
N LEU A 111 13.83 -10.47 4.70
CA LEU A 111 13.13 -10.08 5.93
C LEU A 111 11.67 -9.69 5.66
N GLN A 112 10.76 -10.51 6.16
CA GLN A 112 9.32 -10.31 6.01
C GLN A 112 8.71 -9.93 7.38
N LEU A 113 8.25 -8.69 7.50
CA LEU A 113 7.65 -8.11 8.71
C LEU A 113 6.28 -7.46 8.42
N ALA A 114 5.67 -7.82 7.29
CA ALA A 114 4.42 -7.24 6.85
C ALA A 114 3.29 -7.45 7.85
N SER A 115 2.31 -6.54 7.87
CA SER A 115 1.10 -6.67 8.71
C SER A 115 1.40 -6.83 10.20
N ASN A 116 2.26 -5.96 10.74
CA ASN A 116 2.54 -5.85 12.17
C ASN A 116 2.04 -4.47 12.68
N LYS A 117 2.53 -4.02 13.83
CA LYS A 117 2.25 -2.69 14.38
C LYS A 117 3.54 -1.87 14.50
N LEU A 118 4.50 -2.10 13.60
CA LEU A 118 5.83 -1.52 13.71
C LEU A 118 5.76 0.00 13.58
N THR A 119 6.21 0.68 14.62
CA THR A 119 6.45 2.13 14.62
C THR A 119 7.91 2.45 14.33
N HIS A 120 8.80 1.46 14.45
CA HIS A 120 10.24 1.60 14.25
C HIS A 120 10.88 0.29 13.76
N VAL A 121 11.66 0.40 12.70
CA VAL A 121 12.64 -0.58 12.24
C VAL A 121 13.67 0.18 11.40
N ASP A 122 14.95 0.08 11.73
CA ASP A 122 16.01 0.66 10.93
C ASP A 122 16.67 -0.42 10.05
N LEU A 123 16.15 -0.57 8.82
CA LEU A 123 16.67 -1.56 7.88
C LEU A 123 18.11 -1.22 7.45
N SER A 124 18.56 0.04 7.55
CA SER A 124 19.91 0.42 7.15
C SER A 124 21.02 -0.20 8.02
N LEU A 125 20.66 -0.67 9.22
CA LEU A 125 21.53 -1.44 10.11
C LEU A 125 21.71 -2.90 9.68
N ILE A 126 20.99 -3.34 8.64
CA ILE A 126 21.00 -4.69 8.09
C ILE A 126 21.50 -4.63 6.63
N PRO A 127 22.80 -4.37 6.41
CA PRO A 127 23.35 -4.12 5.07
C PRO A 127 23.37 -5.36 4.17
N SER A 128 23.06 -6.54 4.70
CA SER A 128 22.94 -7.80 3.95
C SER A 128 21.59 -7.97 3.25
N LEU A 129 20.58 -7.16 3.60
CA LEU A 129 19.24 -7.31 3.03
C LEU A 129 19.25 -7.16 1.51
N PHE A 130 18.62 -8.12 0.86
CA PHE A 130 18.38 -8.18 -0.58
C PHE A 130 16.89 -7.95 -0.88
N ILE A 131 16.00 -8.52 -0.07
CA ILE A 131 14.55 -8.36 -0.14
C ILE A 131 14.01 -8.04 1.26
N ALA A 132 13.12 -7.06 1.35
CA ALA A 132 12.38 -6.84 2.59
C ALA A 132 10.94 -6.38 2.35
N ASN A 133 10.04 -6.80 3.24
CA ASN A 133 8.66 -6.36 3.26
C ASN A 133 8.28 -5.89 4.66
N VAL A 134 8.03 -4.60 4.79
CA VAL A 134 7.55 -3.94 6.02
C VAL A 134 6.18 -3.28 5.79
N SER A 135 5.44 -3.74 4.78
CA SER A 135 4.11 -3.20 4.45
C SER A 135 3.09 -3.40 5.57
N PHE A 136 2.02 -2.61 5.57
CA PHE A 136 0.95 -2.69 6.58
C PHE A 136 1.47 -2.57 8.01
N ASN A 137 2.23 -1.51 8.26
CA ASN A 137 2.77 -1.17 9.57
C ASN A 137 2.42 0.29 9.91
N GLN A 138 3.11 0.89 10.88
CA GLN A 138 2.87 2.25 11.36
C GLN A 138 4.14 3.12 11.25
N LEU A 139 5.02 2.81 10.30
CA LEU A 139 6.28 3.51 10.11
C LEU A 139 6.04 4.93 9.61
N THR A 140 6.76 5.90 10.15
CA THR A 140 6.72 7.31 9.72
C THR A 140 7.97 7.74 8.95
N GLN A 141 9.03 6.95 9.07
CA GLN A 141 10.31 7.12 8.38
C GLN A 141 10.75 5.76 7.85
N LEU A 142 11.38 5.75 6.67
CA LEU A 142 11.94 4.56 6.07
C LEU A 142 13.43 4.75 5.82
N SER A 143 14.27 3.94 6.47
CA SER A 143 15.71 3.88 6.19
C SER A 143 16.00 2.77 5.18
N VAL A 144 16.48 3.12 3.99
CA VAL A 144 16.74 2.16 2.91
C VAL A 144 18.19 1.64 2.99
N PRO A 145 18.41 0.31 3.08
CA PRO A 145 19.74 -0.29 3.03
C PRO A 145 20.45 -0.01 1.70
N ASN A 146 21.78 -0.11 1.67
CA ASN A 146 22.57 0.16 0.47
C ASN A 146 22.62 -1.01 -0.54
N LYS A 147 22.21 -2.23 -0.15
CA LYS A 147 22.23 -3.44 -0.99
C LYS A 147 20.87 -4.08 -1.24
N ILE A 148 19.78 -3.47 -0.80
CA ILE A 148 18.45 -4.00 -1.05
C ILE A 148 18.09 -3.85 -2.52
N GLU A 149 17.54 -4.91 -3.13
CA GLU A 149 17.07 -4.92 -4.51
C GLU A 149 15.55 -4.69 -4.58
N THR A 150 14.79 -5.31 -3.67
CA THR A 150 13.32 -5.20 -3.61
C THR A 150 12.87 -4.80 -2.22
N LEU A 151 12.09 -3.72 -2.12
CA LEU A 151 11.55 -3.22 -0.86
C LEU A 151 10.08 -2.86 -0.99
N ASP A 152 9.24 -3.52 -0.19
CA ASP A 152 7.85 -3.13 0.01
C ASP A 152 7.67 -2.48 1.40
N ALA A 153 7.31 -1.21 1.40
CA ALA A 153 6.95 -0.44 2.59
C ALA A 153 5.59 0.26 2.43
N SER A 154 4.71 -0.32 1.60
CA SER A 154 3.36 0.18 1.37
C SER A 154 2.47 0.13 2.63
N HIS A 155 1.38 0.89 2.65
CA HIS A 155 0.43 0.92 3.75
C HIS A 155 1.10 1.21 5.10
N ASN A 156 1.85 2.30 5.14
CA ASN A 156 2.48 2.87 6.33
C ASN A 156 2.08 4.35 6.46
N HIS A 157 2.77 5.11 7.31
CA HIS A 157 2.58 6.55 7.48
C HIS A 157 3.85 7.33 7.10
N ILE A 158 4.63 6.81 6.15
CA ILE A 158 5.98 7.29 5.84
C ILE A 158 5.89 8.70 5.25
N ARG A 159 6.65 9.62 5.85
CA ARG A 159 6.79 11.02 5.39
C ARG A 159 8.19 11.33 4.89
N SER A 160 9.17 10.50 5.25
CA SER A 160 10.58 10.73 4.90
C SER A 160 11.27 9.40 4.60
N VAL A 161 11.98 9.38 3.48
CA VAL A 161 12.86 8.27 3.09
C VAL A 161 14.30 8.70 3.33
N LEU A 162 14.96 7.97 4.20
CA LEU A 162 16.37 8.13 4.57
C LEU A 162 17.18 6.99 3.95
N GLY A 163 18.48 7.22 3.80
CA GLY A 163 19.38 6.19 3.30
C GLY A 163 20.50 6.76 2.43
N HIS A 164 21.53 5.97 2.28
CA HIS A 164 22.63 6.27 1.36
C HIS A 164 22.23 5.89 -0.06
N ARG A 165 23.07 6.28 -1.02
CA ARG A 165 22.93 5.86 -2.42
C ARG A 165 22.88 4.32 -2.49
N ASN A 166 21.80 3.78 -3.06
CA ASN A 166 21.66 2.36 -3.37
C ASN A 166 21.63 2.20 -4.92
N PRO A 167 22.68 1.64 -5.53
CA PRO A 167 22.79 1.49 -6.98
C PRO A 167 22.14 0.21 -7.53
N ILE A 168 21.46 -0.60 -6.70
CA ILE A 168 20.88 -1.88 -7.13
C ILE A 168 19.39 -2.02 -6.85
N LEU A 169 18.77 -1.14 -6.06
CA LEU A 169 17.32 -1.14 -5.82
C LEU A 169 16.57 -1.04 -7.15
N THR A 170 15.83 -2.10 -7.51
CA THR A 170 15.05 -2.17 -8.75
C THR A 170 13.56 -1.98 -8.51
N GLN A 171 13.04 -2.44 -7.36
CA GLN A 171 11.62 -2.39 -7.03
C GLN A 171 11.38 -1.72 -5.68
N LEU A 172 10.62 -0.63 -5.68
CA LEU A 172 10.24 0.09 -4.47
C LEU A 172 8.74 0.37 -4.45
N ASN A 173 8.05 -0.24 -3.49
CA ASN A 173 6.63 0.00 -3.24
C ASN A 173 6.45 0.87 -1.98
N LEU A 174 5.93 2.07 -2.18
CA LEU A 174 5.60 3.06 -1.15
C LEU A 174 4.14 3.51 -1.25
N ARG A 175 3.29 2.69 -1.89
CA ARG A 175 1.85 2.93 -1.98
C ARG A 175 1.23 3.18 -0.61
N SER A 176 0.24 4.08 -0.53
CA SER A 176 -0.52 4.33 0.70
C SER A 176 0.39 4.77 1.87
N ASN A 177 1.04 5.92 1.70
CA ASN A 177 1.90 6.57 2.68
C ASN A 177 1.57 8.07 2.76
N ASN A 178 2.37 8.86 3.49
CA ASN A 178 2.19 10.31 3.67
C ASN A 178 3.33 11.12 3.03
N LEU A 179 3.85 10.68 1.89
CA LEU A 179 4.95 11.36 1.20
C LEU A 179 4.48 12.65 0.52
N THR A 180 5.28 13.71 0.63
CA THR A 180 5.03 15.01 -0.01
C THR A 180 6.14 15.44 -0.97
N ASP A 181 7.31 14.79 -0.91
CA ASP A 181 8.45 15.05 -1.79
C ASP A 181 9.08 13.77 -2.36
N THR A 182 9.89 13.95 -3.39
CA THR A 182 10.57 12.87 -4.13
C THR A 182 12.07 13.09 -4.28
N ALA A 183 12.69 14.02 -3.53
CA ALA A 183 14.10 14.41 -3.74
C ALA A 183 15.07 13.23 -3.50
N TRP A 184 14.69 12.34 -2.60
CA TRP A 184 15.39 11.12 -2.23
C TRP A 184 15.54 10.11 -3.38
N LEU A 185 14.72 10.18 -4.43
CA LEU A 185 14.82 9.27 -5.60
C LEU A 185 16.18 9.35 -6.30
N SER A 186 16.87 10.48 -6.20
CA SER A 186 18.20 10.66 -6.79
C SER A 186 19.29 9.75 -6.18
N ASN A 187 18.99 9.07 -5.07
CA ASN A 187 19.82 8.06 -4.42
C ASN A 187 19.63 6.66 -5.02
N PHE A 188 18.60 6.42 -5.83
CA PHE A 188 18.18 5.10 -6.31
C PHE A 188 18.14 5.02 -7.86
N PRO A 189 19.30 5.16 -8.54
CA PRO A 189 19.36 5.32 -9.99
C PRO A 189 18.91 4.09 -10.81
N SER A 190 18.88 2.91 -10.19
CA SER A 190 18.58 1.63 -10.87
C SER A 190 17.13 1.19 -10.75
N LEU A 191 16.26 2.04 -10.20
CA LEU A 191 14.83 1.74 -10.08
C LEU A 191 14.22 1.44 -11.46
N GLN A 192 13.47 0.35 -11.50
CA GLN A 192 12.70 -0.13 -12.65
C GLN A 192 11.20 -0.03 -12.37
N GLU A 193 10.77 -0.40 -11.16
CA GLU A 193 9.38 -0.27 -10.72
C GLU A 193 9.29 0.59 -9.46
N LEU A 194 8.47 1.64 -9.54
CA LEU A 194 8.24 2.56 -8.44
C LEU A 194 6.73 2.80 -8.28
N ASP A 195 6.21 2.40 -7.12
CA ASP A 195 4.83 2.71 -6.72
C ASP A 195 4.82 3.78 -5.63
N LEU A 196 4.30 4.96 -5.98
CA LEU A 196 4.08 6.11 -5.11
C LEU A 196 2.59 6.46 -5.02
N SER A 197 1.70 5.54 -5.42
CA SER A 197 0.26 5.76 -5.41
C SER A 197 -0.29 5.99 -4.00
N TYR A 198 -1.42 6.70 -3.88
CA TYR A 198 -2.04 7.00 -2.57
C TYR A 198 -1.08 7.69 -1.59
N ASN A 199 -0.37 8.72 -2.05
CA ASN A 199 0.46 9.60 -1.22
C ASN A 199 -0.11 11.03 -1.23
N GLU A 200 0.66 11.99 -0.73
CA GLU A 200 0.27 13.40 -0.64
C GLU A 200 1.14 14.28 -1.56
N LEU A 201 1.60 13.73 -2.69
CA LEU A 201 2.48 14.44 -3.62
C LEU A 201 1.71 15.51 -4.39
N GLU A 202 2.13 16.77 -4.27
CA GLU A 202 1.59 17.89 -5.06
C GLU A 202 2.39 18.16 -6.34
N HIS A 203 3.67 17.78 -6.32
CA HIS A 203 4.60 18.00 -7.41
C HIS A 203 5.57 16.84 -7.57
N ILE A 204 6.01 16.63 -8.82
CA ILE A 204 7.15 15.78 -9.14
C ILE A 204 8.19 16.59 -9.89
N SER A 205 9.40 16.59 -9.36
CA SER A 205 10.52 17.31 -9.94
C SER A 205 11.27 16.43 -10.92
N SER A 206 11.41 16.89 -12.17
CA SER A 206 12.27 16.25 -13.18
C SER A 206 13.73 16.12 -12.72
N LYS A 207 14.19 16.97 -11.79
CA LYS A 207 15.54 16.84 -11.18
C LYS A 207 15.67 15.57 -10.35
N SER A 208 14.63 15.17 -9.62
CA SER A 208 14.61 13.96 -8.80
C SER A 208 14.63 12.70 -9.67
N LEU A 209 13.95 12.76 -10.82
CA LEU A 209 13.82 11.65 -11.77
C LEU A 209 14.99 11.55 -12.76
N LYS A 210 15.85 12.57 -12.84
CA LYS A 210 16.92 12.69 -13.86
C LYS A 210 17.83 11.47 -13.96
N LYS A 211 18.06 10.76 -12.84
CA LYS A 211 18.95 9.59 -12.80
C LYS A 211 18.25 8.25 -13.05
N LEU A 212 16.91 8.22 -13.13
CA LEU A 212 16.12 7.00 -13.21
C LEU A 212 16.00 6.50 -14.66
N HIS A 213 17.12 6.24 -15.30
CA HIS A 213 17.18 5.89 -16.72
C HIS A 213 16.60 4.50 -17.04
N HIS A 214 16.49 3.64 -16.03
CA HIS A 214 15.97 2.27 -16.15
C HIS A 214 14.50 2.14 -15.73
N LEU A 215 13.83 3.25 -15.41
CA LEU A 215 12.47 3.20 -14.91
C LEU A 215 11.51 2.72 -16.00
N VAL A 216 10.85 1.59 -15.74
CA VAL A 216 9.88 0.93 -16.63
C VAL A 216 8.46 1.25 -16.19
N LYS A 217 8.20 1.30 -14.88
CA LYS A 217 6.86 1.48 -14.32
C LYS A 217 6.87 2.53 -13.21
N LEU A 218 6.00 3.53 -13.37
CA LEU A 218 5.81 4.61 -12.41
C LEU A 218 4.31 4.77 -12.11
N LEU A 219 3.94 4.48 -10.87
CA LEU A 219 2.57 4.60 -10.39
C LEU A 219 2.45 5.79 -9.43
N LEU A 220 1.55 6.72 -9.76
CA LEU A 220 1.37 8.01 -9.09
C LEU A 220 -0.11 8.34 -8.84
N GLN A 221 -1.01 7.41 -9.09
CA GLN A 221 -2.44 7.63 -8.92
C GLN A 221 -2.82 7.96 -7.47
N HIS A 222 -3.93 8.67 -7.30
CA HIS A 222 -4.41 9.10 -5.99
C HIS A 222 -3.38 9.92 -5.20
N ASN A 223 -2.75 10.89 -5.88
CA ASN A 223 -1.94 11.93 -5.25
C ASN A 223 -2.66 13.29 -5.41
N ARG A 224 -1.94 14.41 -5.22
CA ARG A 224 -2.45 15.79 -5.37
C ARG A 224 -1.75 16.53 -6.50
N LEU A 225 -1.25 15.82 -7.51
CA LEU A 225 -0.42 16.42 -8.55
C LEU A 225 -1.22 17.45 -9.36
N MET A 226 -0.77 18.70 -9.38
CA MET A 226 -1.42 19.77 -10.16
C MET A 226 -0.84 19.94 -11.57
N SER A 227 0.40 19.52 -11.75
CA SER A 227 1.12 19.54 -13.02
C SER A 227 2.08 18.37 -13.09
N LEU A 228 2.42 17.97 -14.30
CA LEU A 228 3.35 16.87 -14.54
C LEU A 228 4.46 17.31 -15.50
N ASN A 229 5.70 17.16 -15.03
CA ASN A 229 6.91 17.35 -15.82
C ASN A 229 7.92 16.25 -15.48
N LEU A 230 7.96 15.21 -16.31
CA LEU A 230 8.83 14.05 -16.12
C LEU A 230 10.23 14.24 -16.73
N GLY A 231 10.41 15.26 -17.57
CA GLY A 231 11.64 15.47 -18.33
C GLY A 231 11.92 14.38 -19.37
N ILE A 232 13.02 14.53 -20.11
CA ILE A 232 13.39 13.69 -21.27
C ILE A 232 14.10 12.38 -20.81
N SER A 233 14.38 12.22 -19.51
CA SER A 233 15.31 11.19 -19.01
C SER A 233 14.72 9.79 -18.81
N LEU A 234 13.40 9.63 -18.95
CA LEU A 234 12.65 8.39 -18.70
C LEU A 234 12.34 7.62 -20.00
N GLY A 235 13.37 7.36 -20.82
CA GLY A 235 13.19 6.75 -22.14
C GLY A 235 12.70 5.30 -22.13
N GLU A 236 12.86 4.58 -21.01
CA GLU A 236 12.46 3.17 -20.87
C GLU A 236 11.05 2.98 -20.29
N LEU A 237 10.35 4.08 -19.98
CA LEU A 237 9.06 4.01 -19.30
C LEU A 237 8.00 3.37 -20.19
N GLN A 238 7.38 2.31 -19.69
CA GLN A 238 6.33 1.53 -20.35
C GLN A 238 4.97 1.70 -19.70
N VAL A 239 4.93 1.93 -18.38
CA VAL A 239 3.69 2.10 -17.62
C VAL A 239 3.77 3.39 -16.83
N LEU A 240 2.82 4.28 -17.07
CA LEU A 240 2.62 5.49 -16.29
C LEU A 240 1.16 5.58 -15.87
N ASP A 241 0.93 5.62 -14.55
CA ASP A 241 -0.39 5.86 -13.98
C ASP A 241 -0.36 7.17 -13.20
N VAL A 242 -1.09 8.19 -13.69
CA VAL A 242 -1.31 9.47 -13.01
C VAL A 242 -2.80 9.75 -12.83
N SER A 243 -3.63 8.70 -12.91
CA SER A 243 -5.08 8.80 -12.70
C SER A 243 -5.41 9.34 -11.30
N HIS A 244 -6.61 9.87 -11.10
CA HIS A 244 -7.05 10.38 -9.81
C HIS A 244 -6.07 11.39 -9.18
N ASN A 245 -5.69 12.40 -9.95
CA ASN A 245 -4.87 13.53 -9.50
C ASN A 245 -5.61 14.84 -9.80
N GLN A 246 -4.91 15.98 -9.78
CA GLN A 246 -5.48 17.30 -10.06
C GLN A 246 -4.76 17.97 -11.23
N ILE A 247 -4.24 17.17 -12.17
CA ILE A 247 -3.37 17.67 -13.24
C ILE A 247 -4.19 18.53 -14.18
N VAL A 248 -3.77 19.77 -14.37
CA VAL A 248 -4.37 20.71 -15.34
C VAL A 248 -3.55 20.76 -16.63
N TYR A 249 -2.23 20.71 -16.48
CA TYR A 249 -1.27 20.91 -17.55
C TYR A 249 -0.12 19.90 -17.45
N MET A 250 0.30 19.40 -18.61
CA MET A 250 1.43 18.49 -18.78
C MET A 250 2.47 19.13 -19.70
N ASP A 251 3.68 19.29 -19.17
CA ASP A 251 4.78 19.94 -19.87
C ASP A 251 5.67 18.89 -20.57
N ASN A 252 6.07 19.17 -21.81
CA ASN A 252 7.10 18.41 -22.55
C ASN A 252 6.93 16.88 -22.53
N PHE A 253 5.76 16.39 -22.90
CA PHE A 253 5.49 14.96 -23.05
C PHE A 253 6.08 14.43 -24.38
N ASN A 254 7.41 14.35 -24.49
CA ASN A 254 8.13 13.66 -25.57
C ASN A 254 9.56 13.27 -25.11
N PRO A 255 10.04 12.02 -25.29
CA PRO A 255 9.58 10.96 -26.19
C PRO A 255 9.39 9.62 -25.45
N PHE A 256 8.23 9.38 -24.84
CA PHE A 256 7.94 8.03 -24.32
C PHE A 256 7.54 7.09 -25.45
N ASN A 257 8.45 6.88 -26.40
CA ASN A 257 8.25 5.98 -27.53
C ASN A 257 8.04 4.52 -27.10
N LYS A 258 8.37 4.17 -25.86
CA LYS A 258 8.15 2.85 -25.23
C LYS A 258 6.90 2.78 -24.34
N LEU A 259 6.16 3.86 -24.15
CA LEU A 259 4.98 3.87 -23.28
C LEU A 259 3.87 3.02 -23.87
N GLN A 260 3.50 1.96 -23.16
CA GLN A 260 2.46 1.01 -23.55
C GLN A 260 1.16 1.26 -22.79
N GLN A 261 1.24 1.65 -21.52
CA GLN A 261 0.08 1.90 -20.66
C GLN A 261 0.15 3.30 -20.09
N LEU A 262 -0.89 4.09 -20.34
CA LEU A 262 -0.99 5.47 -19.89
C LEU A 262 -2.37 5.71 -19.28
N TYR A 263 -2.41 5.98 -17.98
CA TYR A 263 -3.65 6.25 -17.26
C TYR A 263 -3.72 7.71 -16.84
N LEU A 264 -4.70 8.44 -17.38
CA LEU A 264 -4.88 9.90 -17.20
C LEU A 264 -6.25 10.26 -16.62
N ASP A 265 -7.13 9.29 -16.44
CA ASP A 265 -8.50 9.53 -16.02
C ASP A 265 -8.61 10.20 -14.64
N HIS A 266 -9.74 10.85 -14.38
CA HIS A 266 -10.00 11.57 -13.13
C HIS A 266 -8.93 12.62 -12.81
N ASN A 267 -8.76 13.57 -13.73
CA ASN A 267 -7.90 14.74 -13.61
C ASN A 267 -8.64 15.98 -14.13
N SER A 268 -7.93 17.08 -14.35
CA SER A 268 -8.46 18.32 -14.94
C SER A 268 -7.71 18.69 -16.22
N ILE A 269 -7.23 17.68 -16.96
CA ILE A 269 -6.35 17.90 -18.10
C ILE A 269 -7.14 18.56 -19.23
N VAL A 270 -6.58 19.65 -19.76
CA VAL A 270 -7.20 20.41 -20.85
C VAL A 270 -6.67 19.96 -22.21
N THR A 271 -5.35 19.78 -22.35
CA THR A 271 -4.72 19.30 -23.58
C THR A 271 -3.58 18.36 -23.24
N ILE A 272 -3.32 17.42 -24.15
CA ILE A 272 -2.14 16.54 -24.12
C ILE A 272 -1.56 16.47 -25.53
N LYS A 273 -0.24 16.31 -25.61
CA LYS A 273 0.47 15.99 -26.85
C LYS A 273 1.16 14.66 -26.68
N ILE A 274 0.92 13.74 -27.61
CA ILE A 274 1.60 12.44 -27.66
C ILE A 274 2.25 12.33 -29.04
N ALA A 275 3.46 11.78 -29.10
CA ALA A 275 4.16 11.58 -30.36
C ALA A 275 3.35 10.68 -31.32
N SER A 276 3.41 10.97 -32.62
CA SER A 276 2.75 10.14 -33.63
C SER A 276 3.29 8.71 -33.69
N ASN A 277 4.53 8.47 -33.26
CA ASN A 277 5.19 7.16 -33.18
C ASN A 277 5.05 6.50 -31.79
N HIS A 278 3.90 6.68 -31.14
CA HIS A 278 3.63 6.08 -29.83
C HIS A 278 3.57 4.55 -29.89
N SER A 279 3.81 3.90 -28.76
CA SER A 279 3.61 2.45 -28.56
C SER A 279 2.44 2.14 -27.62
N VAL A 280 1.60 3.15 -27.33
CA VAL A 280 0.47 3.02 -26.40
C VAL A 280 -0.50 1.94 -26.89
N GLN A 281 -0.82 1.02 -25.98
CA GLN A 281 -1.77 -0.08 -26.16
C GLN A 281 -2.99 0.08 -25.28
N ASN A 282 -2.83 0.63 -24.07
CA ASN A 282 -3.91 0.89 -23.13
C ASN A 282 -3.88 2.36 -22.68
N LEU A 283 -5.02 3.03 -22.81
CA LEU A 283 -5.18 4.44 -22.51
C LEU A 283 -6.49 4.67 -21.75
N THR A 284 -6.44 5.48 -20.69
CA THR A 284 -7.63 6.02 -20.04
C THR A 284 -7.58 7.55 -20.03
N MET A 285 -8.69 8.21 -20.34
CA MET A 285 -8.76 9.68 -20.48
C MET A 285 -10.09 10.29 -20.00
N SER A 286 -11.06 9.49 -19.53
CA SER A 286 -12.34 9.99 -19.03
C SER A 286 -12.16 10.90 -17.79
N HIS A 287 -13.21 11.62 -17.42
CA HIS A 287 -13.22 12.49 -16.25
C HIS A 287 -12.08 13.51 -16.27
N ASN A 288 -11.98 14.23 -17.38
CA ASN A 288 -11.01 15.30 -17.62
C ASN A 288 -11.72 16.53 -18.21
N ASP A 289 -10.95 17.58 -18.51
CA ASP A 289 -11.49 18.88 -18.92
C ASP A 289 -11.10 19.29 -20.34
N TRP A 290 -11.21 18.33 -21.27
CA TRP A 290 -10.59 18.39 -22.57
C TRP A 290 -11.01 19.59 -23.44
N ASP A 291 -10.05 20.09 -24.21
CA ASP A 291 -10.29 20.91 -25.39
C ASP A 291 -10.63 20.03 -26.61
N CYS A 292 -11.70 20.37 -27.33
CA CYS A 292 -12.17 19.55 -28.44
C CYS A 292 -11.18 19.49 -29.60
N GLN A 293 -10.49 20.59 -29.91
CA GLN A 293 -9.47 20.59 -30.97
C GLN A 293 -8.27 19.74 -30.56
N GLY A 294 -7.88 19.78 -29.28
CA GLY A 294 -6.89 18.89 -28.68
C GLY A 294 -7.22 17.41 -28.89
N LEU A 295 -8.45 16.99 -28.59
CA LEU A 295 -8.88 15.60 -28.79
C LEU A 295 -8.86 15.16 -30.25
N ARG A 296 -9.33 15.99 -31.18
CA ARG A 296 -9.29 15.66 -32.63
C ARG A 296 -7.87 15.44 -33.15
N ASN A 297 -6.90 16.14 -32.58
CA ASN A 297 -5.50 15.95 -32.94
C ASN A 297 -4.93 14.61 -32.44
N LEU A 298 -5.64 13.90 -31.56
CA LEU A 298 -5.29 12.59 -31.01
C LEU A 298 -6.09 11.45 -31.65
N ASN A 299 -6.70 11.65 -32.83
CA ASN A 299 -7.53 10.65 -33.50
C ASN A 299 -6.84 9.28 -33.68
N ASN A 300 -5.51 9.24 -33.78
CA ASN A 300 -4.71 8.02 -33.90
C ASN A 300 -4.56 7.21 -32.58
N LEU A 301 -5.03 7.75 -31.45
CA LEU A 301 -4.99 7.13 -30.13
C LEU A 301 -6.38 6.69 -29.65
N MET A 302 -7.45 7.17 -30.29
CA MET A 302 -8.82 6.93 -29.85
C MET A 302 -9.22 5.45 -29.91
N ASP A 303 -8.57 4.64 -30.73
CA ASP A 303 -8.78 3.18 -30.78
C ASP A 303 -8.14 2.43 -29.61
N LYS A 304 -7.25 3.08 -28.84
CA LYS A 304 -6.59 2.53 -27.64
C LYS A 304 -7.31 2.88 -26.34
N LEU A 305 -8.34 3.70 -26.42
CA LEU A 305 -9.08 4.20 -25.28
C LEU A 305 -9.92 3.07 -24.66
N SER A 306 -9.76 2.86 -23.36
CA SER A 306 -10.42 1.79 -22.60
C SER A 306 -11.57 2.30 -21.72
N ASP A 307 -11.80 3.61 -21.67
CA ASP A 307 -12.82 4.26 -20.87
C ASP A 307 -13.61 5.33 -21.65
N ALA A 308 -14.66 5.88 -21.02
CA ALA A 308 -15.56 6.84 -21.66
C ALA A 308 -16.26 7.72 -20.62
N ASP A 309 -16.61 8.94 -21.02
CA ASP A 309 -17.53 9.80 -20.29
C ASP A 309 -18.98 9.46 -20.64
N GLN A 310 -19.84 9.34 -19.62
CA GLN A 310 -21.26 9.07 -19.84
C GLN A 310 -22.07 10.35 -20.10
N TYR A 311 -21.72 11.44 -19.42
CA TYR A 311 -22.45 12.70 -19.46
C TYR A 311 -21.50 13.88 -19.39
N CYS A 312 -21.78 14.93 -20.17
CA CYS A 312 -20.98 16.15 -20.19
C CYS A 312 -21.64 17.29 -19.42
N LYS A 313 -20.81 18.11 -18.77
CA LYS A 313 -21.26 19.35 -18.11
C LYS A 313 -21.74 20.39 -19.13
N VAL A 314 -22.48 21.40 -18.67
CA VAL A 314 -23.02 22.45 -19.55
C VAL A 314 -21.90 23.15 -20.33
N GLY A 315 -22.09 23.31 -21.64
CA GLY A 315 -21.08 23.88 -22.54
C GLY A 315 -20.06 22.87 -23.08
N TYR A 316 -20.14 21.61 -22.64
CA TYR A 316 -19.32 20.51 -23.14
C TYR A 316 -20.16 19.58 -24.02
N LYS A 317 -19.49 18.90 -24.95
CA LYS A 317 -20.08 17.89 -25.83
C LYS A 317 -19.17 16.66 -25.85
N LEU A 318 -19.73 15.53 -26.28
CA LEU A 318 -18.94 14.34 -26.55
C LEU A 318 -18.22 14.48 -27.91
N GLU A 319 -16.90 14.30 -27.91
CA GLU A 319 -16.08 14.11 -29.10
C GLU A 319 -15.53 12.67 -29.06
N GLY A 320 -16.11 11.79 -29.87
CA GLY A 320 -15.97 10.35 -29.66
C GLY A 320 -16.70 9.93 -28.38
N SER A 321 -15.96 9.45 -27.39
CA SER A 321 -16.47 9.00 -26.09
C SER A 321 -16.03 9.87 -24.90
N LEU A 322 -15.42 11.03 -25.17
CA LEU A 322 -14.88 11.92 -24.13
C LEU A 322 -15.55 13.29 -24.19
N CYS A 323 -15.77 13.91 -23.03
CA CYS A 323 -16.33 15.24 -22.92
C CYS A 323 -15.27 16.31 -23.20
N CYS A 324 -15.62 17.29 -24.02
CA CYS A 324 -14.76 18.41 -24.35
C CYS A 324 -15.54 19.72 -24.55
N LYS A 325 -14.84 20.85 -24.48
CA LYS A 325 -15.38 22.18 -24.80
C LYS A 325 -14.55 22.88 -25.87
N GLU A 326 -15.23 23.52 -26.82
CA GLU A 326 -14.60 24.31 -27.89
C GLU A 326 -14.17 25.67 -27.37
N HIS A 327 -12.88 26.01 -27.50
CA HIS A 327 -12.42 27.37 -27.23
C HIS A 327 -11.05 27.65 -27.88
N ASP A 328 -10.85 28.83 -28.48
CA ASP A 328 -9.57 29.20 -29.12
C ASP A 328 -8.38 29.27 -28.13
N LYS A 329 -8.69 29.54 -26.86
CA LYS A 329 -7.74 29.65 -25.75
C LYS A 329 -8.22 28.82 -24.56
N PRO A 330 -8.08 27.50 -24.57
CA PRO A 330 -8.79 26.64 -23.63
C PRO A 330 -8.32 26.83 -22.18
N TYR A 331 -7.02 27.01 -21.94
CA TYR A 331 -6.50 27.32 -20.61
C TYR A 331 -6.99 28.65 -20.04
N LEU A 332 -7.11 29.69 -20.89
CA LEU A 332 -7.64 30.99 -20.45
C LEU A 332 -9.14 30.88 -20.11
N ASP A 333 -9.88 30.08 -20.87
CA ASP A 333 -11.28 29.79 -20.57
C ASP A 333 -11.43 29.07 -19.21
N ARG A 334 -10.64 28.03 -18.93
CA ARG A 334 -10.67 27.34 -17.63
C ARG A 334 -10.27 28.25 -16.47
N LEU A 335 -9.25 29.08 -16.67
CA LEU A 335 -8.84 30.08 -15.69
C LEU A 335 -9.99 31.06 -15.42
N ASN A 336 -10.66 31.56 -16.45
CA ASN A 336 -11.80 32.46 -16.30
C ASN A 336 -13.00 31.79 -15.61
N GLU A 337 -13.27 30.51 -15.90
CA GLU A 337 -14.29 29.73 -15.19
C GLU A 337 -13.94 29.59 -13.71
N GLN A 338 -12.69 29.26 -13.39
CA GLN A 338 -12.22 29.16 -12.02
C GLN A 338 -12.31 30.50 -11.29
N ILE A 339 -11.89 31.61 -11.93
CA ILE A 339 -12.01 32.97 -11.40
C ILE A 339 -13.48 33.34 -11.16
N LYS A 340 -14.39 33.01 -12.07
CA LYS A 340 -15.83 33.27 -11.89
C LYS A 340 -16.37 32.53 -10.67
N LEU A 341 -16.03 31.25 -10.53
CA LEU A 341 -16.45 30.43 -9.39
C LEU A 341 -15.89 30.95 -8.06
N THR A 342 -14.62 31.34 -8.00
CA THR A 342 -14.03 31.93 -6.80
C THR A 342 -14.59 33.31 -6.50
N THR A 343 -14.80 34.16 -7.50
CA THR A 343 -15.37 35.52 -7.31
C THR A 343 -16.82 35.47 -6.82
N ILE A 344 -17.61 34.49 -7.26
CA ILE A 344 -18.98 34.28 -6.73
C ILE A 344 -18.90 33.85 -5.26
N ALA A 345 -18.02 32.90 -4.92
CA ALA A 345 -17.79 32.50 -3.53
C ALA A 345 -17.33 33.68 -2.65
N GLU A 346 -16.39 34.51 -3.13
CA GLU A 346 -15.91 35.70 -2.43
C GLU A 346 -16.99 36.78 -2.24
N LYS A 347 -17.86 37.00 -3.25
CA LYS A 347 -18.96 37.97 -3.17
C LYS A 347 -20.06 37.51 -2.21
N VAL A 348 -20.35 36.22 -2.14
CA VAL A 348 -21.30 35.65 -1.17
C VAL A 348 -20.71 35.64 0.23
N HIS A 349 -19.42 35.34 0.42
CA HIS A 349 -18.76 35.48 1.72
C HIS A 349 -18.77 36.92 2.26
N ARG A 350 -18.81 37.92 1.38
CA ARG A 350 -18.98 39.33 1.76
C ARG A 350 -20.45 39.75 1.93
N GLY A 351 -21.40 39.02 1.32
CA GLY A 351 -22.83 39.29 1.37
C GLY A 351 -23.56 38.60 2.52
N ASP A 352 -23.10 37.42 2.93
CA ASP A 352 -23.59 36.68 4.08
C ASP A 352 -22.92 37.20 5.35
N GLY A 353 -23.54 38.20 5.97
CA GLY A 353 -23.30 38.50 7.38
C GLY A 353 -23.45 37.23 8.23
N ARG A 354 -22.52 37.05 9.17
CA ARG A 354 -22.43 36.01 10.23
C ARG A 354 -23.41 34.84 10.08
N CYS A 355 -22.89 33.67 9.70
CA CYS A 355 -23.63 32.41 9.83
C CYS A 355 -24.20 32.26 11.24
N SER A 356 -25.43 31.79 11.33
CA SER A 356 -26.09 31.42 12.57
C SER A 356 -25.36 30.22 13.18
N ALA A 357 -24.98 30.33 14.45
CA ALA A 357 -24.32 29.26 15.18
C ALA A 357 -25.16 27.98 15.30
N ASN A 358 -26.49 28.10 15.14
CA ASN A 358 -27.42 26.97 15.23
C ASN A 358 -27.24 25.95 14.07
N ASP A 359 -26.88 26.39 12.87
CA ASP A 359 -26.74 25.49 11.70
C ASP A 359 -25.47 24.63 11.81
N THR A 360 -24.42 25.19 12.42
CA THR A 360 -23.19 24.45 12.68
C THR A 360 -23.35 23.50 13.87
N LEU A 361 -24.12 23.88 14.90
CA LEU A 361 -24.45 23.03 16.06
C LEU A 361 -25.30 21.82 15.68
N ALA A 362 -26.30 21.99 14.81
CA ALA A 362 -27.13 20.89 14.31
C ALA A 362 -26.31 19.83 13.55
N SER A 363 -25.27 20.28 12.84
CA SER A 363 -24.37 19.42 12.08
C SER A 363 -23.39 18.66 12.97
N ILE A 364 -23.01 19.24 14.11
CA ILE A 364 -22.24 18.56 15.16
C ILE A 364 -23.10 17.50 15.87
N GLN A 365 -24.40 17.75 16.09
CA GLN A 365 -25.30 16.78 16.72
C GLN A 365 -25.57 15.55 15.84
N ASN A 366 -25.48 15.68 14.51
CA ASN A 366 -25.55 14.54 13.59
C ASN A 366 -24.28 13.67 13.58
N LEU A 367 -23.17 14.10 14.18
CA LEU A 367 -21.94 13.28 14.33
C LEU A 367 -22.10 12.11 15.32
N THR A 368 -23.19 12.07 16.08
CA THR A 368 -23.38 11.09 17.15
C THR A 368 -23.84 9.71 16.67
N SER A 369 -24.20 9.55 15.39
CA SER A 369 -24.82 8.30 14.89
C SER A 369 -23.92 7.38 14.06
N PHE A 370 -22.59 7.59 13.98
CA PHE A 370 -21.74 6.74 13.11
C PHE A 370 -20.35 6.33 13.63
N ALA A 371 -19.97 6.62 14.88
CA ALA A 371 -18.57 6.45 15.32
C ALA A 371 -18.36 5.33 16.36
N GLU A 372 -18.11 4.10 15.89
CA GLU A 372 -17.52 3.01 16.71
C GLU A 372 -16.03 2.74 16.42
N HIS A 373 -15.33 3.56 15.63
CA HIS A 373 -13.87 3.43 15.41
C HIS A 373 -13.06 4.73 15.54
N ILE A 374 -13.64 5.77 16.13
CA ILE A 374 -13.00 7.10 16.28
C ILE A 374 -12.91 7.48 17.77
N GLU A 375 -12.59 6.57 18.69
CA GLU A 375 -12.66 6.88 20.14
C GLU A 375 -11.65 7.94 20.63
N ALA A 376 -10.49 8.07 20.00
CA ALA A 376 -9.51 9.11 20.36
C ALA A 376 -9.94 10.52 19.88
N ARG A 377 -10.53 10.63 18.69
CA ARG A 377 -11.03 11.90 18.11
C ARG A 377 -12.43 12.26 18.63
N ARG A 378 -13.24 11.28 19.05
CA ARG A 378 -14.50 11.45 19.78
C ARG A 378 -14.30 12.27 21.05
N ARG A 379 -13.22 12.04 21.80
CA ARG A 379 -12.90 12.83 23.00
C ARG A 379 -12.60 14.29 22.69
N TYR A 380 -11.93 14.59 21.57
CA TYR A 380 -11.67 15.99 21.17
C TYR A 380 -12.98 16.74 20.85
N PHE A 381 -13.84 16.17 19.99
CA PHE A 381 -15.13 16.77 19.65
C PHE A 381 -16.11 16.78 20.83
N GLN A 382 -16.12 15.76 21.70
CA GLN A 382 -16.90 15.75 22.94
C GLN A 382 -16.40 16.80 23.94
N THR A 383 -15.09 17.06 24.01
CA THR A 383 -14.51 18.12 24.89
C THR A 383 -14.89 19.50 24.38
N VAL A 384 -14.95 19.69 23.06
CA VAL A 384 -15.44 20.93 22.43
C VAL A 384 -16.95 21.09 22.65
N ALA A 385 -17.74 20.04 22.46
CA ALA A 385 -19.19 20.04 22.68
C ALA A 385 -19.59 20.13 24.17
N SER A 386 -18.78 19.62 25.09
CA SER A 386 -19.01 19.72 26.53
C SER A 386 -18.65 21.10 27.10
N LYS A 387 -17.92 21.92 26.35
CA LYS A 387 -17.71 23.35 26.66
C LYS A 387 -18.90 24.22 26.23
N LEU A 388 -19.90 23.64 25.56
CA LEU A 388 -21.01 24.34 24.93
C LEU A 388 -22.33 24.47 25.72
N PRO A 389 -22.52 23.93 26.96
CA PRO A 389 -23.72 24.25 27.73
C PRO A 389 -23.39 25.11 28.95
N ASN A 390 -23.32 26.43 28.74
CA ASN A 390 -23.95 27.47 29.57
C ASN A 390 -23.58 28.85 29.02
N GLY A 391 -24.28 29.23 27.94
CA GLY A 391 -24.29 30.60 27.41
C GLY A 391 -22.93 31.09 26.93
N ILE A 392 -22.64 30.88 25.64
CA ILE A 392 -21.71 31.76 24.96
C ILE A 392 -22.38 33.14 24.95
N ARG A 393 -22.03 33.98 25.93
CA ARG A 393 -22.50 35.37 26.03
C ARG A 393 -21.68 36.32 25.15
N ASP A 394 -20.66 35.79 24.48
CA ASP A 394 -19.71 36.56 23.68
C ASP A 394 -19.67 36.04 22.23
N PRO A 395 -20.28 36.76 21.27
CA PRO A 395 -20.29 36.41 19.86
C PRO A 395 -18.89 36.18 19.25
N GLU A 396 -17.83 36.75 19.83
CA GLU A 396 -16.46 36.54 19.33
C GLU A 396 -15.94 35.13 19.62
N GLN A 397 -16.25 34.54 20.77
CA GLN A 397 -15.81 33.19 21.12
C GLN A 397 -16.53 32.11 20.30
N GLU A 398 -17.81 32.33 20.00
CA GLU A 398 -18.59 31.48 19.11
C GLU A 398 -18.01 31.52 17.69
N GLN A 399 -17.72 32.72 17.18
CA GLN A 399 -17.12 32.91 15.87
C GLN A 399 -15.73 32.27 15.76
N GLN A 400 -14.92 32.35 16.83
CA GLN A 400 -13.61 31.73 16.88
C GLN A 400 -13.70 30.20 16.83
N LEU A 401 -14.60 29.59 17.60
CA LEU A 401 -14.80 28.14 17.60
C LEU A 401 -15.28 27.63 16.22
N LEU A 402 -16.17 28.39 15.58
CA LEU A 402 -16.65 28.09 14.23
C LEU A 402 -15.53 28.23 13.18
N ASN A 403 -14.65 29.22 13.33
CA ASN A 403 -13.48 29.37 12.46
C ASN A 403 -12.47 28.24 12.65
N ASP A 404 -12.21 27.81 13.88
CA ASP A 404 -11.32 26.68 14.18
C ASP A 404 -11.88 25.38 13.57
N LEU A 405 -13.20 25.15 13.68
CA LEU A 405 -13.87 24.01 13.07
C LEU A 405 -13.80 24.05 11.54
N ARG A 406 -14.05 25.21 10.92
CA ARG A 406 -13.90 25.40 9.46
C ARG A 406 -12.49 25.12 9.00
N THR A 407 -11.49 25.59 9.74
CA THR A 407 -10.08 25.34 9.45
C THR A 407 -9.79 23.83 9.48
N GLN A 408 -10.33 23.11 10.46
CA GLN A 408 -10.19 21.65 10.52
C GLN A 408 -10.92 20.92 9.38
N ILE A 409 -12.12 21.36 9.01
CA ILE A 409 -12.84 20.83 7.84
C ILE A 409 -12.00 21.05 6.58
N ASP A 410 -11.46 22.25 6.39
CA ASP A 410 -10.60 22.57 5.25
C ASP A 410 -9.32 21.72 5.21
N VAL A 411 -8.71 21.45 6.38
CA VAL A 411 -7.61 20.49 6.50
C VAL A 411 -8.04 19.10 6.05
N TYR A 412 -9.23 18.61 6.42
CA TYR A 412 -9.70 17.29 6.00
C TYR A 412 -10.08 17.23 4.52
N ILE A 413 -10.72 18.28 3.99
CA ILE A 413 -11.01 18.41 2.56
C ILE A 413 -9.71 18.32 1.77
N HIS A 414 -8.71 19.08 2.18
CA HIS A 414 -7.40 19.05 1.54
C HIS A 414 -6.72 17.69 1.72
N HIS A 415 -6.72 17.14 2.93
CA HIS A 415 -6.06 15.87 3.24
C HIS A 415 -6.65 14.69 2.45
N TYR A 416 -7.98 14.63 2.34
CA TYR A 416 -8.68 13.57 1.61
C TYR A 416 -9.00 13.94 0.15
N THR A 417 -8.44 15.03 -0.37
CA THR A 417 -8.61 15.48 -1.78
C THR A 417 -10.09 15.60 -2.19
N VAL A 418 -10.93 16.06 -1.27
CA VAL A 418 -12.36 16.25 -1.51
C VAL A 418 -12.58 17.63 -2.14
N SER A 419 -13.43 17.73 -3.16
CA SER A 419 -13.79 19.02 -3.74
C SER A 419 -14.57 19.85 -2.72
N LYS A 420 -13.99 20.96 -2.25
CA LYS A 420 -14.70 21.94 -1.43
C LYS A 420 -15.81 22.58 -2.26
N GLN A 421 -17.05 22.42 -1.85
CA GLN A 421 -18.14 23.22 -2.38
C GLN A 421 -18.09 24.57 -1.66
N GLY A 422 -17.68 25.63 -2.36
CA GLY A 422 -17.49 26.94 -1.72
C GLY A 422 -18.78 27.59 -1.21
N LEU A 423 -19.90 27.36 -1.92
CA LEU A 423 -21.20 28.01 -1.71
C LEU A 423 -22.17 27.19 -0.83
N VAL A 424 -21.66 26.40 0.12
CA VAL A 424 -22.49 25.56 0.99
C VAL A 424 -22.08 25.68 2.45
N GLU A 425 -23.01 25.39 3.35
CA GLU A 425 -22.74 25.33 4.78
C GLU A 425 -21.56 24.38 5.09
N ALA A 426 -20.82 24.68 6.16
CA ALA A 426 -19.69 23.86 6.61
C ALA A 426 -20.10 22.39 6.86
N SER A 427 -21.37 22.17 7.21
CA SER A 427 -22.04 20.88 7.36
C SER A 427 -21.98 20.02 6.10
N VAL A 428 -22.24 20.62 4.94
CA VAL A 428 -22.23 19.95 3.63
C VAL A 428 -20.82 19.52 3.27
N ASN A 429 -19.86 20.44 3.41
CA ASN A 429 -18.44 20.17 3.17
C ASN A 429 -17.89 19.05 4.08
N LEU A 430 -18.31 19.02 5.34
CA LEU A 430 -17.98 17.96 6.29
C LEU A 430 -18.63 16.62 5.90
N ASN A 431 -19.88 16.62 5.42
CA ASN A 431 -20.54 15.41 4.93
C ASN A 431 -19.84 14.81 3.69
N ILE A 432 -19.36 15.64 2.76
CA ILE A 432 -18.61 15.14 1.59
C ILE A 432 -17.31 14.48 2.05
N VAL A 433 -16.61 15.05 3.04
CA VAL A 433 -15.45 14.42 3.67
C VAL A 433 -15.82 13.05 4.26
N PHE A 434 -16.97 12.92 4.93
CA PHE A 434 -17.41 11.64 5.48
C PHE A 434 -17.80 10.61 4.41
N GLU A 435 -18.46 11.05 3.33
CA GLU A 435 -18.76 10.16 2.21
C GLU A 435 -17.48 9.60 1.58
N GLU A 436 -16.45 10.43 1.39
CA GLU A 436 -15.17 9.99 0.85
C GLU A 436 -14.45 9.01 1.80
N LEU A 437 -14.47 9.29 3.10
CA LEU A 437 -13.96 8.37 4.12
C LEU A 437 -14.71 7.02 4.09
N ASN A 438 -16.03 7.04 3.91
CA ASN A 438 -16.84 5.83 3.81
C ASN A 438 -16.52 5.04 2.54
N LYS A 439 -16.36 5.70 1.40
CA LYS A 439 -15.95 5.06 0.14
C LYS A 439 -14.57 4.39 0.29
N ARG A 440 -13.59 5.09 0.85
CA ARG A 440 -12.25 4.53 1.13
C ARG A 440 -12.33 3.33 2.07
N ASN A 441 -13.10 3.42 3.15
CA ASN A 441 -13.30 2.29 4.08
C ASN A 441 -13.97 1.09 3.39
N GLN A 442 -14.99 1.32 2.56
CA GLN A 442 -15.60 0.25 1.78
C GLN A 442 -14.63 -0.37 0.78
N PHE A 443 -13.80 0.43 0.11
CA PHE A 443 -12.75 -0.06 -0.77
C PHE A 443 -11.79 -0.99 -0.01
N TYR A 444 -11.25 -0.56 1.13
CA TYR A 444 -10.37 -1.40 1.96
C TYR A 444 -11.07 -2.67 2.45
N LYS A 445 -12.35 -2.60 2.82
CA LYS A 445 -13.13 -3.79 3.18
C LYS A 445 -13.31 -4.75 2.00
N ASN A 446 -13.54 -4.24 0.80
CA ASN A 446 -13.72 -5.04 -0.40
C ASN A 446 -12.40 -5.66 -0.86
N ASP A 447 -11.30 -4.91 -0.80
CA ASP A 447 -9.95 -5.40 -1.10
C ASP A 447 -9.50 -6.49 -0.11
N ALA A 448 -9.77 -6.28 1.18
CA ALA A 448 -9.58 -7.31 2.21
C ALA A 448 -10.45 -8.55 1.95
N LYS A 449 -11.73 -8.38 1.56
CA LYS A 449 -12.62 -9.49 1.20
C LYS A 449 -12.12 -10.24 -0.03
N ALA A 450 -11.67 -9.55 -1.06
CA ALA A 450 -11.12 -10.15 -2.28
C ALA A 450 -9.85 -10.97 -1.95
N SER A 451 -8.98 -10.43 -1.10
CA SER A 451 -7.81 -11.14 -0.60
C SER A 451 -8.16 -12.39 0.21
N VAL A 452 -9.17 -12.30 1.10
CA VAL A 452 -9.69 -13.45 1.86
C VAL A 452 -10.33 -14.49 0.95
N LEU A 453 -11.07 -14.07 -0.08
CA LEU A 453 -11.69 -14.99 -1.03
C LEU A 453 -10.62 -15.76 -1.81
N LYS A 454 -9.59 -15.06 -2.31
CA LYS A 454 -8.45 -15.68 -2.99
C LYS A 454 -7.70 -16.68 -2.10
N LEU A 455 -7.51 -16.35 -0.81
CA LEU A 455 -6.92 -17.27 0.16
C LEU A 455 -7.80 -18.50 0.41
N LYS A 456 -9.12 -18.33 0.50
CA LYS A 456 -10.07 -19.45 0.66
C LYS A 456 -10.07 -20.36 -0.57
N GLU A 457 -10.03 -19.80 -1.77
CA GLU A 457 -9.92 -20.57 -3.01
C GLU A 457 -8.62 -21.38 -3.03
N GLN A 458 -7.49 -20.77 -2.68
CA GLN A 458 -6.21 -21.47 -2.58
C GLN A 458 -6.25 -22.58 -1.52
N GLN A 459 -6.85 -22.32 -0.35
CA GLN A 459 -6.98 -23.32 0.71
C GLN A 459 -7.86 -24.51 0.26
N ALA A 460 -8.97 -24.25 -0.41
CA ALA A 460 -9.84 -25.30 -0.96
C ALA A 460 -9.10 -26.16 -2.00
N VAL A 461 -8.26 -25.55 -2.85
CA VAL A 461 -7.40 -26.27 -3.79
C VAL A 461 -6.41 -27.17 -3.04
N VAL A 462 -5.77 -26.67 -1.98
CA VAL A 462 -4.82 -27.45 -1.16
C VAL A 462 -5.51 -28.63 -0.47
N GLU A 463 -6.70 -28.43 0.10
CA GLU A 463 -7.48 -29.50 0.73
C GLU A 463 -7.90 -30.57 -0.28
N ALA A 464 -8.37 -30.17 -1.46
CA ALA A 464 -8.69 -31.10 -2.55
C ALA A 464 -7.46 -31.90 -3.00
N LEU A 465 -6.29 -31.25 -3.09
CA LEU A 465 -5.04 -31.90 -3.44
C LEU A 465 -4.63 -32.93 -2.37
N ASN A 466 -4.75 -32.58 -1.09
CA ASN A 466 -4.43 -33.47 0.04
C ASN A 466 -5.33 -34.71 0.06
N ASN A 467 -6.63 -34.55 -0.21
CA ASN A 467 -7.56 -35.67 -0.33
C ASN A 467 -7.16 -36.59 -1.48
N THR A 468 -6.82 -36.03 -2.64
CA THR A 468 -6.36 -36.78 -3.82
C THR A 468 -5.07 -37.56 -3.52
N VAL A 469 -4.09 -36.93 -2.88
CA VAL A 469 -2.84 -37.59 -2.46
C VAL A 469 -3.12 -38.74 -1.49
N THR A 470 -4.09 -38.59 -0.60
CA THR A 470 -4.47 -39.63 0.37
C THR A 470 -5.09 -40.83 -0.33
N THR A 471 -5.96 -40.60 -1.32
CA THR A 471 -6.54 -41.65 -2.17
C THR A 471 -5.46 -42.38 -2.97
N LEU A 472 -4.56 -41.64 -3.64
CA LEU A 472 -3.46 -42.26 -4.40
C LEU A 472 -2.53 -43.10 -3.51
N LYS A 473 -2.26 -42.65 -2.28
CA LYS A 473 -1.47 -43.45 -1.32
C LYS A 473 -2.15 -44.76 -0.97
N SER A 474 -3.48 -44.79 -0.84
CA SER A 474 -4.22 -46.01 -0.53
C SER A 474 -4.23 -46.98 -1.72
N GLU A 475 -4.39 -46.48 -2.95
CA GLU A 475 -4.30 -47.27 -4.19
C GLU A 475 -2.91 -47.88 -4.38
N VAL A 476 -1.85 -47.08 -4.19
CA VAL A 476 -0.47 -47.58 -4.26
C VAL A 476 -0.24 -48.67 -3.21
N LYS A 477 -0.79 -48.54 -2.01
CA LYS A 477 -0.70 -49.58 -0.97
C LYS A 477 -1.40 -50.86 -1.40
N HIS A 478 -2.58 -50.75 -2.02
CA HIS A 478 -3.34 -51.88 -2.56
C HIS A 478 -2.60 -52.59 -3.70
N LEU A 479 -2.09 -51.83 -4.68
CA LEU A 479 -1.29 -52.37 -5.79
C LEU A 479 -0.03 -53.09 -5.28
N LYS A 480 0.68 -52.52 -4.30
CA LYS A 480 1.83 -53.18 -3.66
C LYS A 480 1.45 -54.51 -3.01
N ALA A 481 0.26 -54.61 -2.40
CA ALA A 481 -0.24 -55.84 -1.82
C ALA A 481 -0.54 -56.89 -2.89
N GLN A 482 -1.23 -56.50 -3.97
CA GLN A 482 -1.51 -57.36 -5.12
C GLN A 482 -0.22 -57.88 -5.77
N THR A 483 0.76 -57.00 -6.02
CA THR A 483 2.05 -57.41 -6.59
C THR A 483 2.77 -58.43 -5.72
N ARG A 484 2.72 -58.29 -4.39
CA ARG A 484 3.29 -59.29 -3.46
C ARG A 484 2.57 -60.63 -3.57
N GLU A 485 1.25 -60.62 -3.67
CA GLU A 485 0.44 -61.83 -3.81
C GLU A 485 0.69 -62.54 -5.15
N THR A 486 0.73 -61.79 -6.26
CA THR A 486 1.05 -62.33 -7.59
C THR A 486 2.45 -62.93 -7.62
N LYS A 487 3.43 -62.24 -7.02
CA LYS A 487 4.81 -62.74 -6.94
C LYS A 487 4.91 -64.03 -6.12
N LYS A 488 4.12 -64.16 -5.04
CA LYS A 488 4.01 -65.40 -4.27
C LYS A 488 3.40 -66.53 -5.08
N LYS A 489 2.29 -66.28 -5.80
CA LYS A 489 1.63 -67.27 -6.67
C LYS A 489 2.55 -67.74 -7.80
N MET A 490 3.36 -66.85 -8.39
CA MET A 490 4.36 -67.23 -9.39
C MET A 490 5.44 -68.15 -8.81
N LEU A 491 5.98 -67.80 -7.63
CA LEU A 491 6.99 -68.62 -6.97
C LEU A 491 6.46 -70.01 -6.58
N ASP A 492 5.20 -70.08 -6.15
CA ASP A 492 4.54 -71.35 -5.82
C ASP A 492 4.23 -72.18 -7.09
N ALA A 493 4.01 -71.55 -8.24
CA ALA A 493 3.84 -72.21 -9.53
C ALA A 493 5.18 -72.74 -10.08
N GLU A 494 6.27 -71.97 -9.97
CA GLU A 494 7.63 -72.40 -10.33
C GLU A 494 8.09 -73.61 -9.52
N LYS A 495 7.67 -73.73 -8.25
CA LYS A 495 7.97 -74.92 -7.41
C LYS A 495 7.17 -76.17 -7.76
N LYS A 496 6.11 -76.05 -8.55
CA LYS A 496 5.24 -77.18 -8.97
C LYS A 496 5.62 -77.76 -10.33
N ILE A 497 6.49 -77.07 -11.07
CA ILE A 497 7.14 -77.53 -12.30
C ILE A 497 8.48 -78.16 -11.89
#